data_AF-A0A2P5E4C0-F1
#
_entry.id   AF-A0A2P5E4C0-F1
#
_cell.length_a   1.000
_cell.length_b   1.000
_cell.length_c   1.000
_cell.angle_alpha   90.00
_cell.angle_beta   90.00
_cell.angle_gamma   90.00
#
_symmetry.space_group_name_H-M   'P 1'
#
loop_
_entity.id
_entity.type
_entity.pdbx_description
1 polymer ?
#
loop_
_entity_poly.entity_id
_entity_poly.type
_entity_poly.pdbx_seq_one_letter_code
_entity_poly.pdbx_strand_id
1 'polypeptide(L)'
;MSQGKRKVLVHTASNEVITSYAALEQKLSSLGWERYYDDPDLLQFHRRSTVHLISLPKDTNKFKSVHMYDIVTKNPDVFEVRDM
;
A
#
# COMPACT_ATOMS: atom_id res chain seq x y z
N MET A 1 -11.31 -14.83 22.02
CA MET A 1 -10.72 -14.56 20.69
C MET A 1 -10.44 -13.08 20.62
N SER A 2 -9.20 -12.67 20.81
CA SER A 2 -8.83 -11.25 20.70
C SER A 2 -9.19 -10.81 19.28
N GLN A 3 -10.14 -9.88 19.14
CA GLN A 3 -10.29 -9.15 17.89
C GLN A 3 -8.93 -8.54 17.61
N GLY A 4 -8.19 -9.12 16.65
CA GLY A 4 -6.86 -8.64 16.30
C GLY A 4 -7.00 -7.17 15.96
N LYS A 5 -6.26 -6.31 16.69
CA LYS A 5 -6.29 -4.86 16.51
C LYS A 5 -6.22 -4.54 15.02
N ARG A 6 -7.15 -3.72 14.53
CA ARG A 6 -7.30 -3.45 13.11
C ARG A 6 -6.04 -2.73 12.66
N LYS A 7 -5.22 -3.39 11.84
CA LYS A 7 -4.01 -2.76 11.29
C LYS A 7 -4.42 -1.71 10.26
N VAL A 8 -3.78 -0.56 10.29
CA VAL A 8 -3.99 0.53 9.34
C VAL A 8 -2.66 0.95 8.74
N LEU A 9 -2.69 1.28 7.46
CA LEU A 9 -1.54 1.84 6.75
C LEU A 9 -1.54 3.36 6.97
N VAL A 10 -0.45 3.92 7.45
CA VAL A 10 -0.31 5.34 7.74
C VAL A 10 0.84 5.92 6.92
N HIS A 11 0.59 7.05 6.26
CA HIS A 11 1.65 7.84 5.65
C HIS A 11 2.35 8.65 6.74
N THR A 12 3.64 8.38 6.94
CA THR A 12 4.41 8.89 8.10
C THR A 12 4.51 10.41 8.11
N ALA A 13 4.79 11.03 6.94
CA ALA A 13 5.03 12.47 6.86
C ALA A 13 3.78 13.34 7.10
N SER A 14 2.57 12.86 6.74
CA SER A 14 1.31 13.58 6.99
C SER A 14 0.49 13.00 8.14
N ASN A 15 0.96 11.92 8.77
CA ASN A 15 0.23 11.15 9.78
C ASN A 15 -1.19 10.75 9.33
N GLU A 16 -1.36 10.58 8.02
CA GLU A 16 -2.65 10.33 7.36
C GLU A 16 -2.88 8.83 7.24
N VAL A 17 -4.05 8.37 7.67
CA VAL A 17 -4.45 6.96 7.49
C VAL A 17 -4.90 6.74 6.06
N ILE A 18 -4.26 5.82 5.36
CA ILE A 18 -4.60 5.44 3.99
C ILE A 18 -5.82 4.52 4.04
N THR A 19 -6.97 5.07 3.64
CA THR A 19 -8.27 4.38 3.68
C THR A 19 -8.77 3.92 2.31
N SER A 20 -8.11 4.34 1.22
CA SER A 20 -8.51 3.99 -0.14
C SER A 20 -7.30 3.83 -1.07
N TYR A 21 -7.49 3.10 -2.17
CA TYR A 21 -6.46 2.94 -3.19
C TYR A 21 -6.15 4.23 -3.96
N ALA A 22 -7.13 5.12 -4.12
CA ALA A 22 -6.89 6.42 -4.74
C ALA A 22 -5.91 7.26 -3.89
N ALA A 23 -6.11 7.30 -2.57
CA ALA A 23 -5.18 7.98 -1.67
C ALA A 23 -3.79 7.34 -1.69
N LEU A 24 -3.71 6.00 -1.69
CA LEU A 24 -2.45 5.28 -1.79
C LEU A 24 -1.71 5.59 -3.10
N GLU A 25 -2.42 5.54 -4.23
CA GLU A 25 -1.88 5.81 -5.57
C GLU A 25 -1.30 7.21 -5.66
N GLN A 26 -1.98 8.23 -5.12
CA GLN A 26 -1.46 9.60 -5.12
C GLN A 26 -0.12 9.71 -4.36
N LYS A 27 -0.02 9.05 -3.19
CA LYS A 27 1.24 9.04 -2.42
C LYS A 27 2.32 8.26 -3.16
N LEU A 28 2.01 7.07 -3.68
CA LEU A 28 2.94 6.23 -4.44
C LEU A 28 3.44 6.93 -5.71
N SER A 29 2.55 7.61 -6.46
CA SER A 29 2.90 8.37 -7.65
C SER A 29 3.89 9.49 -7.34
N SER A 30 3.71 10.19 -6.21
CA SER A 30 4.65 11.22 -5.74
C SER A 30 6.05 10.67 -5.41
N LEU A 31 6.18 9.36 -5.16
CA LEU A 31 7.44 8.66 -4.89
C LEU A 31 8.05 8.01 -6.15
N GLY A 32 7.42 8.20 -7.32
CA GLY A 32 7.86 7.63 -8.60
C GLY A 32 7.37 6.20 -8.86
N TRP A 33 6.31 5.76 -8.19
CA TRP A 33 5.61 4.54 -8.57
C TRP A 33 4.60 4.81 -9.69
N GLU A 34 4.53 3.89 -10.64
CA GLU A 34 3.64 3.97 -11.79
C GLU A 34 2.74 2.75 -11.84
N ARG A 35 1.54 2.92 -12.40
CA ARG A 35 0.58 1.84 -12.56
C ARG A 35 1.14 0.77 -13.49
N TYR A 36 1.10 -0.48 -13.07
CA TYR A 36 1.48 -1.64 -13.87
C TYR A 36 0.24 -2.50 -14.11
N TYR A 37 -0.03 -2.86 -15.37
CA TYR A 37 -1.25 -3.53 -15.80
C TYR A 37 -0.94 -4.88 -16.45
N ASP A 38 -0.47 -5.83 -15.65
CA ASP A 38 -0.13 -7.18 -16.10
C ASP A 38 -1.28 -8.14 -15.81
N ASP A 39 -1.81 -8.08 -14.59
CA ASP A 39 -2.91 -8.92 -14.15
C ASP A 39 -4.21 -8.10 -13.95
N PRO A 40 -5.32 -8.46 -14.62
CA PRO A 40 -6.57 -7.70 -14.58
C PRO A 40 -7.29 -7.73 -13.22
N ASP A 41 -6.98 -8.72 -12.38
CA ASP A 41 -7.53 -8.92 -11.03
C ASP A 41 -6.72 -8.20 -9.95
N LEU A 42 -5.53 -7.69 -10.31
CA LEU A 42 -4.63 -7.01 -9.40
C LEU A 42 -4.49 -5.52 -9.72
N LEU A 43 -4.24 -4.79 -8.66
CA LEU A 43 -3.90 -3.39 -8.66
C LEU A 43 -2.39 -3.27 -8.39
N GLN A 44 -1.56 -3.33 -9.44
CA GLN A 44 -0.10 -3.38 -9.30
C GLN A 44 0.59 -2.04 -9.56
N PHE A 45 1.67 -1.77 -8.83
CA PHE A 45 2.50 -0.57 -8.99
C PHE A 45 3.95 -0.99 -9.17
N HIS A 46 4.62 -0.47 -10.18
CA HIS A 46 6.05 -0.65 -10.39
C HIS A 46 6.78 0.64 -10.09
N ARG A 47 8.01 0.57 -9.59
CA ARG A 47 8.84 1.76 -9.38
C ARG A 47 9.93 1.81 -10.43
N ARG A 48 9.84 2.73 -11.39
CA ARG A 48 10.73 2.78 -12.59
C ARG A 48 12.22 2.69 -12.27
N SER A 49 12.65 3.26 -11.14
CA SER A 49 14.06 3.27 -10.72
C SER A 49 14.54 1.96 -10.08
N THR A 50 13.66 0.98 -9.83
CA THR A 50 13.98 -0.26 -9.09
C THR A 50 13.21 -1.46 -9.68
N VAL A 51 13.54 -2.68 -9.25
CA VAL A 51 12.77 -3.89 -9.63
C VAL A 51 11.56 -4.14 -8.72
N HIS A 52 11.18 -3.16 -7.90
CA HIS A 52 10.11 -3.34 -6.93
C HIS A 52 8.73 -3.25 -7.57
N LEU A 53 7.88 -4.20 -7.15
CA LEU A 53 6.49 -4.31 -7.56
C LEU A 53 5.64 -4.45 -6.28
N ILE A 54 4.61 -3.63 -6.18
CA ILE A 54 3.56 -3.75 -5.15
C ILE A 54 2.35 -4.35 -5.84
N SER A 55 1.81 -5.45 -5.31
CA SER A 55 0.62 -6.11 -5.86
C SER A 55 -0.52 -6.10 -4.84
N LEU A 56 -1.57 -5.34 -5.15
CA LEU A 56 -2.76 -5.23 -4.32
C LEU A 56 -3.93 -5.94 -4.99
N PRO A 57 -4.89 -6.50 -4.25
CA PRO A 57 -6.11 -7.01 -4.85
C PRO A 57 -6.96 -5.82 -5.33
N LYS A 58 -7.57 -5.92 -6.51
CA LYS A 58 -8.48 -4.86 -7.00
C LYS A 58 -9.71 -4.69 -6.10
N ASP A 59 -10.14 -5.77 -5.47
CA ASP A 59 -11.18 -5.77 -4.44
C ASP A 59 -10.59 -5.35 -3.08
N THR A 60 -11.05 -4.18 -2.58
CA THR A 60 -10.64 -3.64 -1.28
C THR A 60 -11.00 -4.55 -0.08
N ASN A 61 -12.01 -5.42 -0.19
CA ASN A 61 -12.33 -6.39 0.87
C ASN A 61 -11.25 -7.47 1.03
N LYS A 62 -10.45 -7.70 -0.02
CA LYS A 62 -9.31 -8.62 0.02
C LYS A 62 -8.04 -7.95 0.54
N PHE A 63 -8.05 -6.62 0.72
CA PHE A 63 -6.91 -5.90 1.29
C PHE A 63 -6.71 -6.30 2.76
N LYS A 64 -5.48 -6.72 3.08
CA LYS A 64 -5.08 -7.35 4.33
C LYS A 64 -3.71 -6.82 4.76
N SER A 65 -3.33 -7.10 6.01
CA SER A 65 -2.04 -6.68 6.58
C SER A 65 -0.84 -7.07 5.72
N VAL A 66 -0.87 -8.24 5.06
CA VAL A 66 0.21 -8.66 4.14
C VAL A 66 0.49 -7.64 3.04
N HIS A 67 -0.56 -7.02 2.48
CA HIS A 67 -0.43 -5.98 1.46
C HIS A 67 0.09 -4.67 2.06
N MET A 68 -0.32 -4.33 3.29
CA MET A 68 0.20 -3.17 4.01
C MET A 68 1.70 -3.31 4.27
N TYR A 69 2.14 -4.48 4.76
CA TYR A 69 3.55 -4.75 5.00
C TYR A 69 4.38 -4.77 3.72
N ASP A 70 3.86 -5.29 2.60
CA ASP A 70 4.56 -5.21 1.32
C ASP A 70 4.83 -3.74 0.94
N ILE A 71 3.82 -2.87 1.03
CA ILE A 71 3.99 -1.41 0.78
C ILE A 71 5.08 -0.81 1.69
N VAL A 72 5.05 -1.11 3.00
CA VAL A 72 6.04 -0.61 3.97
C VAL A 72 7.43 -1.12 3.64
N THR A 73 7.62 -2.42 3.35
CA THR A 73 8.96 -2.94 3.01
C THR A 73 9.56 -2.29 1.77
N LYS A 74 8.74 -1.85 0.81
CA LYS A 74 9.19 -1.15 -0.39
C LYS A 74 9.35 0.36 -0.20
N ASN A 75 8.81 0.91 0.88
CA ASN A 75 8.79 2.33 1.19
C ASN A 75 8.93 2.57 2.73
N PRO A 76 10.01 2.08 3.36
CA PRO A 76 10.09 1.95 4.82
C PRO A 76 10.03 3.28 5.58
N ASP A 77 10.52 4.37 5.01
CA ASP A 77 10.49 5.71 5.63
C ASP A 77 9.21 6.50 5.35
N VAL A 78 8.35 5.99 4.46
CA VAL A 78 7.18 6.73 3.95
C VAL A 78 5.86 6.21 4.51
N PHE A 79 5.79 4.90 4.78
CA PHE A 79 4.60 4.27 5.32
C PHE A 79 4.92 3.44 6.56
N GLU A 80 3.94 3.36 7.45
CA GLU A 80 3.99 2.53 8.65
C GLU A 80 2.67 1.77 8.82
N VAL A 81 2.74 0.56 9.36
CA VAL A 81 1.53 -0.18 9.78
C VAL A 81 1.32 0.03 11.28
N ARG A 82 0.20 0.66 11.64
CA ARG A 82 -0.18 0.89 13.05
C ARG A 82 -1.35 0.01 13.47
N ASP A 83 -1.43 -0.25 14.77
CA ASP A 83 -2.65 -0.78 15.40
C ASP A 83 -3.65 0.36 15.64
N MET A 84 -4.90 0.16 15.21
CA MET A 84 -6.03 1.02 15.53
C MET A 84 -6.81 0.49 16.74
#